data_AF-A0A964EAL1-F1
#
_entry.id   AF-A0A964EAL1-F1
#
_cell.length_a   1.000
_cell.length_b   1.000
_cell.length_c   1.000
_cell.angle_alpha   90.00
_cell.angle_beta   90.00
_cell.angle_gamma   90.00
#
_symmetry.space_group_name_H-M   'P 1'
#
loop_
_entity.id
_entity.type
_entity.pdbx_description
1 polymer ?
#
loop_
_entity_poly.entity_id
_entity_poly.type
_entity_poly.pdbx_seq_one_letter_code
_entity_poly.pdbx_strand_id
1 'polypeptide(L)'
;MKLKKRIIYYAIGFLLGIILTLVIFADKDIFGFMPSNRVRKDIQNSNIMISPMEKAKLDCMGIDENFIFEMIENADVNFSNSQTSFSKEKFWIQGYEYDMEVKKYELEYEGKLLSFWIAPKDSVSILHTVNSKCNVNESDNLSLEIMLMPEHLIFKKMLEKELWLNKQITCSMECHQITDKDIDELFKTGDILLEESLPGRKPNPIYFIKQTINETPYIFWVEIGATKTRIKYFVNVSGLKLEKNQFLLNEIFNKAKEDDGCGCYGD
;
A
#
# COMPACT_ATOMS: atom_id res chain seq x y z
N MET A 1 -52.52 -22.69 -20.94
CA MET A 1 -51.90 -21.45 -20.42
C MET A 1 -51.98 -20.37 -21.49
N LYS A 2 -52.62 -19.23 -21.24
CA LYS A 2 -52.83 -18.17 -22.26
C LYS A 2 -51.50 -17.49 -22.60
N LEU A 3 -51.20 -17.31 -23.89
CA LEU A 3 -49.95 -16.73 -24.44
C LEU A 3 -49.53 -15.43 -23.72
N LYS A 4 -50.50 -14.58 -23.37
CA LYS A 4 -50.31 -13.33 -22.62
C LYS A 4 -49.55 -13.51 -21.29
N LYS A 5 -49.84 -14.59 -20.54
CA LYS A 5 -49.14 -14.84 -19.26
C LYS A 5 -47.66 -15.15 -19.49
N ARG A 6 -47.31 -15.87 -20.57
CA ARG A 6 -45.92 -16.21 -20.90
C ARG A 6 -45.11 -14.96 -21.27
N ILE A 7 -45.70 -14.05 -22.03
CA ILE A 7 -45.05 -12.78 -22.41
C ILE A 7 -44.81 -11.90 -21.18
N ILE A 8 -45.76 -11.82 -20.25
CA ILE A 8 -45.61 -11.05 -19.00
C ILE A 8 -44.46 -11.61 -18.14
N TYR A 9 -44.40 -12.93 -17.93
CA TYR A 9 -43.31 -13.53 -17.16
C TYR A 9 -41.95 -13.31 -17.84
N TYR A 10 -41.88 -13.39 -19.17
CA TYR A 10 -40.67 -13.08 -19.91
C TYR A 10 -40.25 -11.61 -19.74
N ALA A 11 -41.20 -10.66 -19.85
CA ALA A 11 -40.92 -9.23 -19.69
C ALA A 11 -40.41 -8.89 -18.27
N ILE A 12 -40.99 -9.53 -17.23
CA ILE A 12 -40.51 -9.38 -15.85
C ILE A 12 -39.08 -9.91 -15.70
N GLY A 13 -38.80 -11.11 -16.23
CA GLY A 13 -37.45 -11.68 -16.21
C GLY A 13 -36.44 -10.83 -16.99
N PHE A 14 -36.86 -10.28 -18.12
CA PHE A 14 -36.04 -9.40 -18.95
C PHE A 14 -35.74 -8.07 -18.25
N LEU A 15 -36.73 -7.44 -17.61
CA LEU A 15 -36.53 -6.22 -16.82
C LEU A 15 -35.65 -6.47 -15.60
N LEU A 16 -35.85 -7.57 -14.88
CA LEU A 16 -34.95 -7.97 -13.79
C LEU A 16 -33.52 -8.20 -14.29
N GLY A 17 -33.37 -8.81 -15.47
CA GLY A 17 -32.08 -8.99 -16.13
C GLY A 17 -31.40 -7.66 -16.46
N ILE A 18 -32.14 -6.68 -17.01
CA ILE A 18 -31.62 -5.34 -17.29
C ILE A 18 -31.23 -4.61 -16.01
N ILE A 19 -32.04 -4.68 -14.94
CA ILE A 19 -31.72 -4.04 -13.67
C ILE A 19 -30.44 -4.64 -13.09
N LEU A 20 -30.31 -5.98 -13.13
CA LEU A 20 -29.11 -6.66 -12.64
C LEU A 20 -27.86 -6.26 -13.44
N THR A 21 -27.94 -6.20 -14.77
CA THR A 21 -26.80 -5.77 -15.58
C THR A 21 -26.46 -4.31 -15.32
N LEU A 22 -27.45 -3.43 -15.22
CA LEU A 22 -27.23 -2.04 -14.87
C LEU A 22 -26.57 -1.90 -13.49
N VAL A 23 -26.97 -2.65 -12.47
CA VAL A 23 -26.32 -2.61 -11.15
C VAL A 23 -24.88 -3.10 -11.20
N ILE A 24 -24.59 -4.16 -11.98
CA ILE A 24 -23.23 -4.68 -12.15
C ILE A 24 -22.31 -3.68 -12.88
N PHE A 25 -22.87 -2.84 -13.76
CA PHE A 25 -22.10 -1.90 -14.58
C PHE A 25 -22.21 -0.42 -14.18
N ALA A 26 -23.17 -0.03 -13.35
CA ALA A 26 -23.39 1.36 -12.93
C ALA A 26 -22.29 1.82 -11.97
N ASP A 27 -21.97 1.00 -10.97
CA ASP A 27 -20.75 1.14 -10.19
C ASP A 27 -19.72 0.19 -10.79
N LYS A 28 -18.84 0.73 -11.63
CA LYS A 28 -17.87 0.02 -12.47
C LYS A 28 -16.92 -0.93 -11.73
N ASP A 29 -17.04 -1.15 -10.42
CA ASP A 29 -16.10 -2.00 -9.69
C ASP A 29 -16.55 -2.58 -8.33
N ILE A 30 -17.83 -2.91 -8.15
CA ILE A 30 -18.30 -3.54 -6.89
C ILE A 30 -17.48 -4.79 -6.52
N PHE A 31 -17.00 -5.53 -7.53
CA PHE A 31 -16.26 -6.78 -7.32
C PHE A 31 -14.75 -6.70 -7.61
N GLY A 32 -14.20 -5.51 -7.90
CA GLY A 32 -12.76 -5.36 -8.13
C GLY A 32 -12.22 -6.11 -9.37
N PHE A 33 -13.09 -6.56 -10.27
CA PHE A 33 -12.68 -7.42 -11.39
C PHE A 33 -12.16 -6.65 -12.60
N MET A 34 -12.41 -5.34 -12.68
CA MET A 34 -12.12 -4.56 -13.88
C MET A 34 -10.60 -4.51 -14.14
N PRO A 35 -10.15 -4.57 -15.40
CA PRO A 35 -8.73 -4.53 -15.72
C PRO A 35 -8.00 -3.33 -15.12
N SER A 36 -8.66 -2.16 -15.05
CA SER A 36 -8.09 -0.94 -14.45
C SER A 36 -7.73 -1.16 -12.97
N ASN A 37 -8.66 -1.73 -12.20
CA ASN A 37 -8.45 -2.06 -10.80
C ASN A 37 -7.32 -3.05 -10.56
N ARG A 38 -7.16 -4.03 -11.45
CA ARG A 38 -6.05 -4.98 -11.35
C ARG A 38 -4.70 -4.30 -11.54
N VAL A 39 -4.58 -3.41 -12.53
CA VAL A 39 -3.35 -2.64 -12.77
C VAL A 39 -3.01 -1.78 -11.55
N ARG A 40 -3.97 -1.01 -11.03
CA ARG A 40 -3.78 -0.19 -9.82
C ARG A 40 -3.36 -1.04 -8.63
N LYS A 41 -4.03 -2.16 -8.41
CA LYS A 41 -3.71 -3.11 -7.32
C LYS A 41 -2.33 -3.75 -7.49
N ASP A 42 -1.91 -4.05 -8.71
CA ASP A 42 -0.58 -4.58 -8.99
C ASP A 42 0.50 -3.54 -8.64
N ILE A 43 0.29 -2.27 -9.01
CA ILE A 43 1.18 -1.16 -8.64
C ILE A 43 1.21 -0.98 -7.11
N GLN A 44 0.04 -0.91 -6.46
CA GLN A 44 -0.07 -0.74 -5.00
C GLN A 44 0.61 -1.88 -4.21
N ASN A 45 0.65 -3.09 -4.76
CA ASN A 45 1.25 -4.26 -4.14
C ASN A 45 2.72 -4.47 -4.52
N SER A 46 3.34 -3.50 -5.19
CA SER A 46 4.71 -3.56 -5.64
C SER A 46 5.54 -2.46 -5.00
N ASN A 47 6.86 -2.66 -4.94
CA ASN A 47 7.77 -1.59 -4.57
C ASN A 47 7.83 -0.60 -5.74
N ILE A 48 7.37 0.61 -5.52
CA ILE A 48 7.45 1.68 -6.51
C ILE A 48 8.88 2.17 -6.55
N MET A 49 9.47 2.15 -7.73
CA MET A 49 10.85 2.56 -7.96
C MET A 49 10.89 3.75 -8.90
N ILE A 50 11.80 4.69 -8.64
CA ILE A 50 11.98 5.89 -9.44
C ILE A 50 13.48 6.17 -9.61
N SER A 51 13.87 6.71 -10.76
CA SER A 51 15.23 7.22 -10.95
C SER A 51 15.33 8.69 -10.53
N PRO A 52 16.50 9.16 -10.09
CA PRO A 52 16.75 10.58 -9.80
C PRO A 52 16.30 11.52 -10.93
N MET A 53 16.60 11.16 -12.18
CA MET A 53 16.18 11.91 -13.36
C MET A 53 14.65 12.04 -13.46
N GLU A 54 13.90 10.95 -13.22
CA GLU A 54 12.45 10.99 -13.26
C GLU A 54 11.87 11.80 -12.08
N LYS A 55 12.51 11.74 -10.91
CA LYS A 55 12.14 12.57 -9.76
C LYS A 55 12.27 14.07 -10.08
N ALA A 56 13.39 14.48 -10.66
CA ALA A 56 13.59 15.87 -11.07
C ALA A 56 12.58 16.35 -12.13
N LYS A 57 12.15 15.46 -13.04
CA LYS A 57 11.07 15.77 -14.00
C LYS A 57 9.73 15.95 -13.32
N LEU A 58 9.39 15.11 -12.34
CA LEU A 58 8.16 15.23 -11.56
C LEU A 58 8.13 16.55 -10.77
N ASP A 59 9.24 16.89 -10.11
CA ASP A 59 9.38 18.16 -9.38
C ASP A 59 9.15 19.36 -10.31
N CYS A 60 9.74 19.33 -11.50
CA CYS A 60 9.52 20.36 -12.53
C CYS A 60 8.06 20.43 -13.03
N MET A 61 7.35 19.30 -13.04
CA MET A 61 5.92 19.23 -13.40
C MET A 61 4.99 19.63 -12.25
N GLY A 62 5.54 19.94 -11.07
CA GLY A 62 4.80 20.22 -9.85
C GLY A 62 4.05 19.00 -9.32
N ILE A 63 4.59 17.80 -9.55
CA ILE A 63 4.02 16.53 -9.10
C ILE A 63 4.83 16.07 -7.88
N ASP A 64 4.17 15.99 -6.72
CA ASP A 64 4.76 15.48 -5.50
C ASP A 64 4.43 13.99 -5.26
N GLU A 65 5.02 13.40 -4.24
CA GLU A 65 4.78 12.00 -3.88
C GLU A 65 3.32 11.74 -3.52
N ASN A 66 2.63 12.71 -2.88
CA ASN A 66 1.23 12.59 -2.51
C ASN A 66 0.35 12.37 -3.75
N PHE A 67 0.53 13.23 -4.75
CA PHE A 67 -0.17 13.14 -6.02
C PHE A 67 0.06 11.79 -6.70
N ILE A 68 1.29 11.25 -6.64
CA ILE A 68 1.61 9.94 -7.23
C ILE A 68 0.85 8.82 -6.51
N PHE A 69 0.85 8.81 -5.17
CA PHE A 69 0.14 7.79 -4.41
C PHE A 69 -1.38 7.90 -4.56
N GLU A 70 -1.92 9.11 -4.66
CA GLU A 70 -3.34 9.35 -4.97
C GLU A 70 -3.70 8.93 -6.40
N MET A 71 -2.81 9.20 -7.38
CA MET A 71 -2.94 8.73 -8.76
C MET A 71 -2.99 7.19 -8.80
N ILE A 72 -2.09 6.50 -8.10
CA ILE A 72 -2.07 5.03 -8.08
C ILE A 72 -3.39 4.45 -7.56
N GLU A 73 -4.07 5.16 -6.65
CA GLU A 73 -5.36 4.74 -6.09
C GLU A 73 -6.55 5.08 -7.00
N ASN A 74 -6.54 6.27 -7.62
CA ASN A 74 -7.74 6.85 -8.22
C ASN A 74 -7.66 7.02 -9.75
N ALA A 75 -6.50 6.87 -10.38
CA ALA A 75 -6.31 7.13 -11.80
C ALA A 75 -7.13 6.21 -12.72
N ASP A 76 -7.41 6.73 -13.90
CA ASP A 76 -7.88 5.93 -15.03
C ASP A 76 -6.69 5.35 -15.79
N VAL A 77 -6.80 4.07 -16.16
CA VAL A 77 -5.76 3.39 -16.94
C VAL A 77 -6.04 3.56 -18.43
N ASN A 78 -5.12 4.22 -19.13
CA ASN A 78 -5.20 4.40 -20.58
C ASN A 78 -4.65 3.16 -21.30
N PHE A 79 -5.52 2.17 -21.49
CA PHE A 79 -5.16 0.92 -22.20
C PHE A 79 -4.78 1.11 -23.67
N SER A 80 -5.23 2.20 -24.31
CA SER A 80 -4.93 2.47 -25.71
C SER A 80 -3.46 2.82 -25.93
N ASN A 81 -2.83 3.47 -24.97
CA ASN A 81 -1.41 3.82 -25.00
C ASN A 81 -0.53 2.86 -24.17
N SER A 82 -1.15 1.93 -23.44
CA SER A 82 -0.43 0.96 -22.60
C SER A 82 0.09 -0.23 -23.41
N GLN A 83 1.24 -0.78 -23.01
CA GLN A 83 1.78 -2.05 -23.50
C GLN A 83 1.40 -3.19 -22.53
N THR A 84 0.34 -3.92 -22.88
CA THR A 84 -0.20 -5.01 -22.04
C THR A 84 0.51 -6.35 -22.21
N SER A 85 1.34 -6.49 -23.26
CA SER A 85 2.23 -7.63 -23.48
C SER A 85 3.53 -7.49 -22.70
N PHE A 86 4.09 -8.62 -22.28
CA PHE A 86 5.40 -8.62 -21.62
C PHE A 86 6.50 -8.23 -22.62
N SER A 87 7.39 -7.35 -22.16
CA SER A 87 8.63 -6.98 -22.82
C SER A 87 9.79 -7.15 -21.85
N LYS A 88 10.98 -7.45 -22.39
CA LYS A 88 12.19 -7.53 -21.58
C LYS A 88 12.87 -6.17 -21.59
N GLU A 89 13.11 -5.64 -20.40
CA GLU A 89 13.72 -4.33 -20.20
C GLU A 89 14.85 -4.43 -19.19
N LYS A 90 15.85 -3.58 -19.36
CA LYS A 90 17.06 -3.54 -18.52
C LYS A 90 17.00 -2.37 -17.57
N PHE A 91 17.24 -2.63 -16.30
CA PHE A 91 17.23 -1.62 -15.25
C PHE A 91 18.45 -1.70 -14.36
N TRP A 92 18.85 -0.55 -13.83
CA TRP A 92 19.93 -0.46 -12.87
C TRP A 92 19.33 -0.30 -11.48
N ILE A 93 19.63 -1.23 -10.57
CA ILE A 93 19.17 -1.18 -9.18
C ILE A 93 20.41 -1.38 -8.31
N GLN A 94 20.69 -0.42 -7.44
CA GLN A 94 21.85 -0.47 -6.53
C GLN A 94 23.19 -0.74 -7.26
N GLY A 95 23.34 -0.22 -8.48
CA GLY A 95 24.55 -0.38 -9.29
C GLY A 95 24.67 -1.71 -10.05
N TYR A 96 23.65 -2.58 -10.00
CA TYR A 96 23.59 -3.82 -10.77
C TYR A 96 22.53 -3.75 -11.87
N GLU A 97 22.83 -4.37 -13.00
CA GLU A 97 21.91 -4.50 -14.14
C GLU A 97 20.98 -5.71 -13.94
N TYR A 98 19.67 -5.50 -14.10
CA TYR A 98 18.64 -6.52 -14.01
C TYR A 98 17.81 -6.55 -15.30
N ASP A 99 17.65 -7.76 -15.86
CA ASP A 99 16.71 -8.03 -16.93
C ASP A 99 15.33 -8.39 -16.35
N MET A 100 14.33 -7.54 -16.54
CA MET A 100 12.98 -7.74 -16.01
C MET A 100 11.94 -7.88 -17.13
N GLU A 101 10.94 -8.74 -16.89
CA GLU A 101 9.77 -8.87 -17.77
C GLU A 101 8.66 -7.93 -17.29
N VAL A 102 8.40 -6.87 -18.07
CA VAL A 102 7.51 -5.77 -17.68
C VAL A 102 6.33 -5.59 -18.61
N LYS A 103 5.25 -5.03 -18.06
CA LYS A 103 4.13 -4.44 -18.79
C LYS A 103 4.09 -2.94 -18.51
N LYS A 104 3.81 -2.12 -19.52
CA LYS A 104 3.81 -0.66 -19.39
C LYS A 104 2.37 -0.16 -19.37
N TYR A 105 1.99 0.56 -18.34
CA TYR A 105 0.65 1.14 -18.22
C TYR A 105 0.73 2.65 -18.07
N GLU A 106 -0.09 3.37 -18.82
CA GLU A 106 -0.25 4.82 -18.66
C GLU A 106 -1.46 5.11 -17.76
N LEU A 107 -1.24 5.88 -16.70
CA LEU A 107 -2.24 6.29 -15.73
C LEU A 107 -2.50 7.79 -15.90
N GLU A 108 -3.77 8.15 -16.03
CA GLU A 108 -4.24 9.53 -16.09
C GLU A 108 -4.99 9.90 -14.82
N TYR A 109 -4.58 11.01 -14.19
CA TYR A 109 -5.23 11.56 -13.01
C TYR A 109 -5.10 13.08 -13.01
N GLU A 110 -6.21 13.78 -12.82
CA GLU A 110 -6.30 15.24 -12.83
C GLU A 110 -5.57 15.92 -14.03
N GLY A 111 -5.68 15.31 -15.21
CA GLY A 111 -5.05 15.80 -16.44
C GLY A 111 -3.53 15.62 -16.51
N LYS A 112 -2.92 14.89 -15.57
CA LYS A 112 -1.53 14.45 -15.62
C LYS A 112 -1.46 12.99 -16.06
N LEU A 113 -0.43 12.66 -16.84
CA LEU A 113 -0.20 11.33 -17.40
C LEU A 113 1.17 10.81 -16.94
N LEU A 114 1.20 9.68 -16.25
CA LEU A 114 2.43 8.98 -15.84
C LEU A 114 2.43 7.55 -16.36
N SER A 115 3.61 6.98 -16.56
CA SER A 115 3.80 5.60 -17.02
C SER A 115 4.38 4.74 -15.90
N PHE A 116 3.78 3.57 -15.69
CA PHE A 116 4.22 2.57 -14.72
C PHE A 116 4.62 1.29 -15.44
N TRP A 117 5.87 0.86 -15.26
CA TRP A 117 6.39 -0.39 -15.81
C TRP A 117 6.35 -1.43 -14.71
N ILE A 118 5.38 -2.34 -14.80
CA ILE A 118 5.08 -3.32 -13.75
C ILE A 118 5.85 -4.61 -14.06
N ALA A 119 6.69 -5.05 -13.14
CA ALA A 119 7.37 -6.34 -13.10
C ALA A 119 6.67 -7.25 -12.06
N PRO A 120 5.66 -8.06 -12.45
CA PRO A 120 4.83 -8.76 -11.48
C PRO A 120 5.57 -9.86 -10.71
N LYS A 121 6.54 -10.51 -11.38
CA LYS A 121 7.36 -11.59 -10.78
C LYS A 121 8.24 -11.05 -9.66
N ASP A 122 8.80 -9.86 -9.87
CA ASP A 122 9.73 -9.22 -8.94
C ASP A 122 9.01 -8.32 -7.92
N SER A 123 7.69 -8.15 -8.06
CA SER A 123 6.88 -7.24 -7.24
C SER A 123 7.43 -5.80 -7.23
N VAL A 124 7.83 -5.31 -8.40
CA VAL A 124 8.35 -3.95 -8.61
C VAL A 124 7.50 -3.22 -9.64
N SER A 125 7.25 -1.93 -9.43
CA SER A 125 6.70 -1.02 -10.45
C SER A 125 7.61 0.18 -10.60
N ILE A 126 7.95 0.53 -11.84
CA ILE A 126 8.91 1.59 -12.12
C ILE A 126 8.18 2.78 -12.71
N LEU A 127 8.36 3.94 -12.09
CA LEU A 127 7.70 5.17 -12.47
C LEU A 127 8.51 5.93 -13.52
N HIS A 128 7.84 6.29 -14.61
CA HIS A 128 8.35 7.14 -15.68
C HIS A 128 7.38 8.29 -15.97
N THR A 129 7.92 9.48 -16.19
CA THR A 129 7.17 10.62 -16.69
C THR A 129 6.89 10.49 -18.18
N VAL A 130 5.71 10.95 -18.59
CA VAL A 130 5.32 11.02 -20.00
C VAL A 130 5.33 12.49 -20.44
N ASN A 131 6.02 12.80 -21.54
CA ASN A 131 6.04 14.12 -22.17
C ASN A 131 6.48 15.29 -21.25
N SER A 132 7.56 15.12 -20.48
CA SER A 132 8.16 16.24 -19.73
C SER A 132 8.88 17.21 -20.69
N LYS A 133 8.50 18.50 -20.68
CA LYS A 133 9.27 19.57 -21.37
C LYS A 133 10.46 20.07 -20.55
N CYS A 134 10.77 19.38 -19.45
CA CYS A 134 11.83 19.75 -18.53
C CYS A 134 13.18 19.28 -19.07
N ASN A 135 14.09 20.24 -19.30
CA ASN A 135 15.48 19.92 -19.61
C ASN A 135 16.20 19.64 -18.29
N VAL A 136 16.26 18.36 -17.92
CA VAL A 136 17.02 17.91 -16.74
C VAL A 136 18.42 17.53 -17.20
N ASN A 137 19.44 18.18 -16.66
CA ASN A 137 20.86 17.93 -16.96
C ASN A 137 21.48 16.85 -16.06
N GLU A 138 20.67 16.01 -15.43
CA GLU A 138 21.18 14.86 -14.66
C GLU A 138 21.57 13.75 -15.63
N SER A 139 22.82 13.79 -16.08
CA SER A 139 23.50 12.59 -16.52
C SER A 139 23.88 11.78 -15.28
N ASP A 140 23.73 10.45 -15.37
CA ASP A 140 24.56 9.46 -14.66
C ASP A 140 24.03 8.77 -13.40
N ASN A 141 22.80 9.00 -12.94
CA ASN A 141 22.22 8.08 -11.95
C ASN A 141 20.92 7.43 -12.45
N LEU A 142 21.11 6.36 -13.23
CA LEU A 142 20.06 5.44 -13.66
C LEU A 142 19.63 4.46 -12.55
N SER A 143 20.33 4.45 -11.40
CA SER A 143 19.98 3.56 -10.31
C SER A 143 18.62 3.93 -9.76
N LEU A 144 17.71 2.96 -9.84
CA LEU A 144 16.38 3.07 -9.28
C LEU A 144 16.44 3.02 -7.76
N GLU A 145 15.65 3.88 -7.13
CA GLU A 145 15.45 3.95 -5.69
C GLU A 145 13.97 3.69 -5.35
N ILE A 146 13.71 3.14 -4.16
CA ILE A 146 12.34 2.89 -3.71
C ILE A 146 11.71 4.21 -3.29
N MET A 147 10.56 4.53 -3.89
CA MET A 147 9.70 5.62 -3.45
C MET A 147 8.84 5.14 -2.28
N LEU A 148 9.09 5.71 -1.10
CA LEU A 148 8.31 5.39 0.10
C LEU A 148 7.02 6.20 0.13
N MET A 149 5.98 5.62 0.71
CA MET A 149 4.72 6.32 0.92
C MET A 149 4.88 7.37 2.02
N PRO A 150 4.41 8.61 1.81
CA PRO A 150 4.36 9.62 2.84
C PRO A 150 3.61 9.15 4.09
N GLU A 151 4.13 9.45 5.29
CA GLU A 151 3.61 8.94 6.56
C GLU A 151 2.13 9.26 6.79
N HIS A 152 1.69 10.47 6.45
CA HIS A 152 0.29 10.85 6.61
C HIS A 152 -0.66 10.01 5.74
N LEU A 153 -0.22 9.55 4.56
CA LEU A 153 -1.00 8.64 3.72
C LEU A 153 -1.04 7.24 4.32
N ILE A 154 0.06 6.79 4.94
CA ILE A 154 0.10 5.52 5.68
C ILE A 154 -0.91 5.57 6.84
N PHE A 155 -0.89 6.64 7.63
CA PHE A 155 -1.85 6.83 8.73
C PHE A 155 -3.29 6.91 8.24
N LYS A 156 -3.55 7.67 7.16
CA LYS A 156 -4.88 7.71 6.52
C LYS A 156 -5.38 6.31 6.17
N LYS A 157 -4.54 5.49 5.53
CA LYS A 157 -4.88 4.08 5.18
C LYS A 157 -5.12 3.19 6.40
N MET A 158 -4.42 3.43 7.51
CA MET A 158 -4.64 2.71 8.76
C MET A 158 -5.99 3.09 9.38
N LEU A 159 -6.32 4.38 9.40
CA LEU A 159 -7.53 4.95 10.02
C LEU A 159 -8.82 4.71 9.23
N GLU A 160 -8.73 4.52 7.91
CA GLU A 160 -9.88 4.16 7.05
C GLU A 160 -10.40 2.73 7.31
N LYS A 161 -9.67 1.92 8.08
CA LYS A 161 -9.99 0.52 8.34
C LYS A 161 -10.46 0.31 9.78
N GLU A 162 -11.21 -0.76 10.01
CA GLU A 162 -11.60 -1.16 11.36
C GLU A 162 -10.36 -1.58 12.16
N LEU A 163 -10.11 -0.91 13.28
CA LEU A 163 -9.06 -1.32 14.22
C LEU A 163 -9.43 -2.66 14.86
N TRP A 164 -8.50 -3.61 14.84
CA TRP A 164 -8.68 -4.91 15.46
C TRP A 164 -7.58 -5.18 16.48
N LEU A 165 -8.00 -5.39 17.71
CA LEU A 165 -7.17 -5.77 18.85
C LEU A 165 -7.56 -7.20 19.26
N ASN A 166 -6.57 -8.07 19.40
CA ASN A 166 -6.81 -9.43 19.89
C ASN A 166 -6.77 -9.45 21.43
N LYS A 167 -7.20 -10.56 22.03
CA LYS A 167 -7.19 -10.71 23.51
C LYS A 167 -5.84 -10.48 24.15
N GLN A 168 -4.75 -10.90 23.49
CA GLN A 168 -3.38 -10.77 24.00
C GLN A 168 -2.94 -9.29 24.03
N ILE A 169 -3.28 -8.54 22.99
CA ILE A 169 -3.05 -7.09 22.92
C ILE A 169 -3.87 -6.37 23.95
N THR A 170 -5.16 -6.67 24.08
CA THR A 170 -6.02 -6.04 25.08
C THR A 170 -5.50 -6.29 26.51
N CYS A 171 -5.12 -7.54 26.82
CA CYS A 171 -4.48 -7.90 28.09
C CYS A 171 -3.20 -7.10 28.34
N SER A 172 -2.33 -7.00 27.31
CA SER A 172 -1.06 -6.29 27.43
C SER A 172 -1.27 -4.79 27.61
N MET A 173 -2.26 -4.21 26.92
CA MET A 173 -2.65 -2.82 27.06
C MET A 173 -3.13 -2.52 28.48
N GLU A 174 -3.99 -3.38 29.05
CA GLU A 174 -4.44 -3.25 30.44
C GLU A 174 -3.27 -3.31 31.43
N CYS A 175 -2.35 -4.26 31.25
CA CYS A 175 -1.15 -4.42 32.08
C CYS A 175 -0.25 -3.17 32.05
N HIS A 176 -0.09 -2.57 30.87
CA HIS A 176 0.74 -1.38 30.66
C HIS A 176 -0.01 -0.05 30.79
N GLN A 177 -1.29 -0.08 31.19
CA GLN A 177 -2.16 1.10 31.32
C GLN A 177 -2.26 1.92 30.02
N ILE A 178 -2.21 1.24 28.87
CA ILE A 178 -2.41 1.83 27.55
C ILE A 178 -3.92 1.86 27.26
N THR A 179 -4.43 3.04 26.95
CA THR A 179 -5.86 3.28 26.68
C THR A 179 -6.13 3.32 25.18
N ASP A 180 -7.40 3.20 24.80
CA ASP A 180 -7.82 3.38 23.39
C ASP A 180 -7.44 4.76 22.84
N LYS A 181 -7.41 5.79 23.71
CA LYS A 181 -6.97 7.14 23.33
C LYS A 181 -5.49 7.16 22.94
N ASP A 182 -4.65 6.42 23.65
CA ASP A 182 -3.23 6.31 23.32
C ASP A 182 -3.03 5.61 21.96
N ILE A 183 -3.89 4.65 21.63
CA ILE A 183 -3.92 4.00 20.32
C ILE A 183 -4.40 4.97 19.23
N ASP A 184 -5.38 5.82 19.51
CA ASP A 184 -5.79 6.86 18.56
C ASP A 184 -4.67 7.89 18.31
N GLU A 185 -3.88 8.23 19.34
CA GLU A 185 -2.72 9.12 19.22
C GLU A 185 -1.55 8.47 18.48
N LEU A 186 -1.33 7.16 18.65
CA LEU A 186 -0.37 6.35 17.89
C LEU A 186 -0.57 6.51 16.38
N PHE A 187 -1.81 6.44 15.90
CA PHE A 187 -2.14 6.58 14.47
C PHE A 187 -2.21 8.02 13.95
N LYS A 188 -1.81 9.01 14.76
CA LYS A 188 -1.76 10.43 14.39
C LYS A 188 -0.38 11.04 14.53
N THR A 189 0.37 10.62 15.54
CA THR A 189 1.62 11.26 15.96
C THR A 189 2.77 10.29 16.17
N GLY A 190 2.53 8.99 15.99
CA GLY A 190 3.57 7.97 16.07
C GLY A 190 4.67 8.19 15.04
N ASP A 191 5.89 7.82 15.42
CA ASP A 191 7.06 7.85 14.55
C ASP A 191 7.13 6.53 13.78
N ILE A 192 6.89 6.56 12.46
CA ILE A 192 6.92 5.36 11.63
C ILE A 192 8.38 5.03 11.30
N LEU A 193 8.83 3.88 11.79
CA LEU A 193 10.16 3.34 11.52
C LEU A 193 10.19 2.73 10.11
N LEU A 194 10.24 3.56 9.07
CA LEU A 194 10.09 3.16 7.67
C LEU A 194 11.22 2.23 7.17
N GLU A 195 12.46 2.45 7.62
CA GLU A 195 13.61 1.61 7.26
C GLU A 195 13.42 0.17 7.79
N GLU A 196 12.78 0.05 8.94
CA GLU A 196 12.50 -1.20 9.62
C GLU A 196 11.19 -1.86 9.18
N SER A 197 10.27 -1.07 8.64
CA SER A 197 8.95 -1.52 8.21
C SER A 197 9.03 -2.35 6.93
N LEU A 198 7.98 -3.14 6.67
CA LEU A 198 7.85 -3.98 5.48
C LEU A 198 6.60 -3.58 4.68
N PRO A 199 6.59 -2.39 4.05
CA PRO A 199 5.42 -1.88 3.33
C PRO A 199 5.04 -2.76 2.13
N GLY A 200 6.00 -3.44 1.51
CA GLY A 200 5.78 -4.35 0.38
C GLY A 200 5.41 -5.79 0.78
N ARG A 201 5.28 -6.12 2.07
CA ARG A 201 5.00 -7.50 2.51
C ARG A 201 3.60 -7.92 2.06
N LYS A 202 3.51 -9.11 1.47
CA LYS A 202 2.25 -9.74 1.06
C LYS A 202 1.83 -10.83 2.08
N PRO A 203 0.52 -10.98 2.37
CA PRO A 203 -0.61 -10.20 1.85
C PRO A 203 -0.86 -8.86 2.58
N ASN A 204 -0.27 -8.66 3.76
CA ASN A 204 -0.49 -7.50 4.60
C ASN A 204 0.84 -6.75 4.81
N PRO A 205 0.92 -5.47 4.42
CA PRO A 205 2.02 -4.59 4.80
C PRO A 205 2.19 -4.51 6.31
N ILE A 206 3.44 -4.36 6.76
CA ILE A 206 3.78 -4.21 8.17
C ILE A 206 4.46 -2.87 8.38
N TYR A 207 4.04 -2.18 9.44
CA TYR A 207 4.65 -0.95 9.91
C TYR A 207 5.01 -1.08 11.37
N PHE A 208 6.21 -0.63 11.71
CA PHE A 208 6.64 -0.45 13.08
C PHE A 208 6.48 1.01 13.46
N ILE A 209 5.68 1.27 14.48
CA ILE A 209 5.36 2.63 14.91
C ILE A 209 5.85 2.81 16.33
N LYS A 210 6.71 3.80 16.54
CA LYS A 210 7.24 4.15 17.85
C LYS A 210 6.39 5.26 18.46
N GLN A 211 5.97 5.07 19.71
CA GLN A 211 5.21 6.07 20.47
C GLN A 211 5.68 6.08 21.91
N THR A 212 5.76 7.26 22.52
CA THR A 212 6.01 7.38 23.96
C THR A 212 4.67 7.57 24.66
N ILE A 213 4.34 6.65 25.57
CA ILE A 213 3.11 6.67 26.36
C ILE A 213 3.53 6.65 27.83
N ASN A 214 3.07 7.62 28.63
CA ASN A 214 3.43 7.75 30.04
C ASN A 214 4.96 7.67 30.29
N GLU A 215 5.73 8.48 29.53
CA GLU A 215 7.22 8.52 29.56
C GLU A 215 7.92 7.21 29.16
N THR A 216 7.16 6.19 28.76
CA THR A 216 7.68 4.88 28.37
C THR A 216 7.63 4.75 26.84
N PRO A 217 8.77 4.53 26.16
CA PRO A 217 8.80 4.30 24.73
C PRO A 217 8.33 2.89 24.38
N TYR A 218 7.38 2.80 23.45
CA TYR A 218 6.86 1.56 22.90
C TYR A 218 7.08 1.51 21.39
N ILE A 219 7.23 0.29 20.87
CA ILE A 219 7.16 0.01 19.43
C ILE A 219 6.00 -0.95 19.17
N PHE A 220 5.11 -0.55 18.27
CA PHE A 220 3.93 -1.30 17.86
C PHE A 220 4.19 -1.97 16.51
N TRP A 221 3.89 -3.26 16.42
CA TRP A 221 3.78 -4.00 15.16
C TRP A 221 2.36 -3.85 14.64
N VAL A 222 2.21 -3.12 13.53
CA VAL A 222 0.92 -2.87 12.88
C VAL A 222 0.86 -3.54 11.52
N GLU A 223 -0.17 -4.37 11.30
CA GLU A 223 -0.48 -4.98 10.01
C GLU A 223 -1.68 -4.28 9.36
N ILE A 224 -1.53 -3.85 8.10
CA ILE A 224 -2.63 -3.31 7.31
C ILE A 224 -3.24 -4.43 6.46
N GLY A 225 -4.46 -4.84 6.77
CA GLY A 225 -5.22 -5.81 5.98
C GLY A 225 -6.18 -5.15 4.97
N ALA A 226 -6.93 -5.98 4.25
CA ALA A 226 -7.96 -5.48 3.32
C ALA A 226 -9.00 -4.61 4.03
N THR A 227 -9.58 -5.08 5.13
CA THR A 227 -10.66 -4.41 5.88
C THR A 227 -10.27 -3.92 7.27
N LYS A 228 -9.14 -4.40 7.80
CA LYS A 228 -8.76 -4.21 9.20
C LYS A 228 -7.32 -3.75 9.34
N THR A 229 -7.08 -2.83 10.26
CA THR A 229 -5.75 -2.49 10.78
C THR A 229 -5.56 -3.27 12.08
N ARG A 230 -4.49 -4.05 12.18
CA ARG A 230 -4.27 -4.98 13.31
C ARG A 230 -3.01 -4.58 14.05
N ILE A 231 -3.13 -4.34 15.35
CA ILE A 231 -1.97 -4.36 16.23
C ILE A 231 -1.71 -5.82 16.57
N LYS A 232 -0.52 -6.32 16.22
CA LYS A 232 -0.13 -7.71 16.42
C LYS A 232 0.62 -7.90 17.72
N TYR A 233 1.49 -6.95 18.04
CA TYR A 233 2.31 -6.94 19.24
C TYR A 233 2.76 -5.51 19.53
N PHE A 234 3.12 -5.21 20.78
CA PHE A 234 3.90 -4.03 21.11
C PHE A 234 4.90 -4.35 22.22
N VAL A 235 6.05 -3.67 22.21
CA VAL A 235 7.13 -3.89 23.17
C VAL A 235 7.51 -2.59 23.85
N ASN A 236 7.76 -2.64 25.16
CA ASN A 236 8.47 -1.58 25.86
C ASN A 236 9.95 -1.66 25.47
N VAL A 237 10.50 -0.56 24.95
CA VAL A 237 11.90 -0.48 24.50
C VAL A 237 12.78 0.36 25.43
N SER A 238 12.32 0.62 26.66
CA SER A 238 13.10 1.30 27.69
C SER A 238 14.43 0.58 27.94
N GLY A 239 15.53 1.25 27.65
CA GLY A 239 16.88 0.69 27.84
C GLY A 239 17.41 -0.19 26.70
N LEU A 240 16.63 -0.41 25.63
CA LEU A 240 17.14 -1.06 24.42
C LEU A 240 17.79 -0.01 23.51
N LYS A 241 19.08 -0.19 23.21
CA LYS A 241 19.70 0.51 22.07
C LYS A 241 19.22 -0.17 20.80
N LEU A 242 18.23 0.41 20.16
CA LEU A 242 17.77 -0.01 18.84
C LEU A 242 18.84 0.40 17.82
N GLU A 243 19.64 -0.56 17.38
CA GLU A 243 20.44 -0.37 16.18
C GLU A 243 19.54 -0.49 14.94
N LYS A 244 19.85 0.29 13.90
CA LYS A 244 19.10 0.31 12.64
C LYS A 244 19.24 -1.04 11.91
N ASN A 245 18.36 -2.00 12.18
CA ASN A 245 18.27 -3.25 11.42
C ASN A 245 16.91 -3.94 11.61
N GLN A 246 16.25 -4.33 10.51
CA GLN A 246 15.00 -5.11 10.48
C GLN A 246 15.07 -6.44 11.24
N PHE A 247 16.24 -7.10 11.23
CA PHE A 247 16.42 -8.38 11.92
C PHE A 247 16.30 -8.23 13.43
N LEU A 248 16.78 -7.11 13.96
CA LEU A 248 16.78 -6.81 15.40
C LEU A 248 15.35 -6.66 15.93
N LEU A 249 14.45 -6.00 15.20
CA LEU A 249 13.07 -5.83 15.67
C LEU A 249 12.32 -7.16 15.73
N ASN A 250 12.45 -8.01 14.72
CA ASN A 250 11.84 -9.34 14.76
C ASN A 250 12.36 -10.16 15.95
N GLU A 251 13.66 -10.09 16.24
CA GLU A 251 14.24 -10.73 17.43
C GLU A 251 13.72 -10.11 18.73
N ILE A 252 13.58 -8.77 18.81
CA ILE A 252 13.00 -8.09 19.97
C ILE A 252 11.57 -8.56 20.22
N PHE A 253 10.74 -8.68 19.18
CA PHE A 253 9.37 -9.15 19.31
C PHE A 253 9.30 -10.63 19.71
N ASN A 254 10.20 -11.47 19.18
CA ASN A 254 10.29 -12.87 19.59
C ASN A 254 10.73 -13.00 21.05
N LYS A 255 11.74 -12.24 21.46
CA LYS A 255 12.25 -12.25 22.84
C LYS A 255 11.24 -11.67 23.83
N ALA A 256 10.54 -10.60 23.46
CA ALA A 256 9.48 -10.04 24.31
C ALA A 256 8.32 -11.02 24.50
N LYS A 257 8.03 -11.86 23.49
CA LYS A 257 7.06 -12.94 23.62
C LYS A 257 7.50 -13.99 24.66
N GLU A 258 8.81 -14.25 24.77
CA GLU A 258 9.37 -15.19 25.75
C GLU A 258 9.47 -14.56 27.16
N ASP A 259 9.70 -13.26 27.26
CA ASP A 259 9.89 -12.49 28.50
C ASP A 259 8.62 -11.70 28.90
N ASP A 260 7.45 -12.26 28.61
CA ASP A 260 6.17 -11.60 28.81
C ASP A 260 5.84 -11.46 30.31
N GLY A 261 6.30 -10.36 30.90
CA GLY A 261 6.06 -10.02 32.29
C GLY A 261 4.58 -9.87 32.67
N CYS A 262 3.68 -9.75 31.68
CA CYS A 262 2.23 -9.66 31.89
C CYS A 262 1.52 -11.00 31.70
N GLY A 263 2.16 -12.03 31.15
CA GLY A 263 1.57 -13.34 30.88
C GLY A 263 0.42 -13.36 29.87
N CYS A 264 0.32 -12.35 29.01
CA CYS A 264 -0.71 -12.19 27.97
C CYS A 264 -0.42 -12.96 26.66
N TYR A 265 0.81 -13.40 26.44
CA TYR A 265 1.33 -14.03 25.21
C TYR A 265 1.76 -15.48 25.39
N GLY A 266 1.67 -16.03 26.61
CA GLY A 266 1.78 -17.45 26.90
C GLY A 266 0.47 -18.20 26.60
N ASP A 267 0.58 -19.36 25.96
CA ASP A 267 -0.51 -20.33 25.79
C ASP A 267 -0.75 -21.15 27.08
#